data_AF-A0A834ZSP4-F1
#
_entry.id   AF-A0A834ZSP4-F1
#
_cell.length_a   1.000
_cell.length_b   1.000
_cell.length_c   1.000
_cell.angle_alpha   90.00
_cell.angle_beta   90.00
_cell.angle_gamma   90.00
#
_symmetry.space_group_name_H-M   'P 1'
#
loop_
_entity.id
_entity.type
_entity.pdbx_description
1 polymer ?
#
loop_
_entity_poly.entity_id
_entity_poly.type
_entity_poly.pdbx_seq_one_letter_code
_entity_poly.pdbx_strand_id
1 'polypeptide(L)'
;MRLKGTPPYPSVIAIFVCCICFSGLIERSQAQATTDASEVSALNSIFDTWDLKAGSLWNLSGEPCSGAAVGSREFDDTYFNPGIKCVCNASTCHITELCVSLSLDSSFTTYMFKLT
;
A
#
# COMPACT_ATOMS: atom_id res chain seq x y z
N MET A 1 42.17 -19.20 7.94
CA MET A 1 41.08 -19.87 8.70
C MET A 1 40.13 -20.54 7.71
N ARG A 2 40.02 -21.87 7.75
CA ARG A 2 39.05 -22.63 6.94
C ARG A 2 37.88 -22.98 7.86
N LEU A 3 36.71 -22.35 7.67
CA LEU A 3 35.50 -22.75 8.35
C LEU A 3 35.02 -24.07 7.73
N LYS A 4 35.13 -25.17 8.48
CA LYS A 4 34.52 -26.45 8.11
C LYS A 4 33.01 -26.32 8.31
N GLY A 5 32.26 -26.05 7.24
CA GLY A 5 30.81 -26.17 7.24
C GLY A 5 30.42 -27.63 7.17
N THR A 6 29.80 -28.16 8.23
CA THR A 6 29.13 -29.48 8.19
C THR A 6 27.79 -29.35 7.46
N PRO A 7 27.40 -30.35 6.64
CA PRO A 7 26.14 -30.28 5.90
C PRO A 7 24.95 -30.28 6.87
N PRO A 8 23.95 -29.40 6.69
CA PRO A 8 22.80 -29.35 7.58
C PRO A 8 21.97 -30.63 7.44
N TYR A 9 21.67 -31.28 8.57
CA TYR A 9 20.81 -32.47 8.61
C TYR A 9 19.43 -32.15 7.98
N PRO A 10 18.79 -33.11 7.27
CA PRO A 10 17.51 -32.89 6.59
C PRO A 10 16.41 -32.37 7.53
N SER A 11 16.47 -32.73 8.81
CA SER A 11 15.59 -32.22 9.86
C SER A 11 15.76 -30.71 10.11
N VAL A 12 16.99 -30.20 10.05
CA VAL A 12 17.31 -28.77 10.26
C VAL A 12 16.84 -27.94 9.06
N ILE A 13 17.00 -28.48 7.84
CA ILE A 13 16.49 -27.85 6.61
C ILE A 13 14.97 -27.79 6.65
N ALA A 14 14.30 -28.89 7.04
CA ALA A 14 12.84 -28.92 7.15
C ALA A 14 12.31 -27.91 8.18
N ILE A 15 12.99 -27.77 9.32
CA ILE A 15 12.63 -26.76 10.34
C ILE A 15 12.79 -25.34 9.77
N PHE A 16 13.90 -25.04 9.07
CA PHE A 16 14.11 -23.73 8.46
C PHE A 16 13.05 -23.38 7.41
N VAL A 17 12.72 -24.32 6.51
CA VAL A 17 11.68 -24.14 5.49
C VAL A 17 10.32 -23.95 6.15
N CYS A 18 10.00 -24.76 7.15
CA CYS A 18 8.77 -24.65 7.93
C CYS A 18 8.63 -23.27 8.60
N CYS A 19 9.69 -22.79 9.27
CA CYS A 19 9.71 -21.47 9.89
C CYS A 19 9.51 -20.33 8.88
N ILE A 20 10.08 -20.44 7.67
CA ILE A 20 9.89 -19.44 6.60
C ILE A 20 8.44 -19.47 6.08
N CYS A 21 7.84 -20.65 5.92
CA CYS A 21 6.43 -20.80 5.51
C CYS A 21 5.46 -20.22 6.55
N PHE A 22 5.71 -20.44 7.84
CA PHE A 22 4.88 -19.87 8.92
C PHE A 22 5.05 -18.34 9.07
N SER A 23 6.23 -17.80 8.73
CA SER A 23 6.48 -16.35 8.76
C SER A 23 5.83 -15.59 7.59
N GLY A 24 5.53 -16.29 6.49
CA GLY A 24 4.88 -15.73 5.30
C GLY A 24 3.36 -15.51 5.43
N LEU A 25 2.74 -16.00 6.51
CA LEU A 25 1.30 -15.86 6.77
C LEU A 25 0.98 -14.80 7.84
N ILE A 26 1.91 -13.91 8.18
CA ILE A 26 1.59 -12.74 8.99
C ILE A 26 0.93 -11.69 8.09
N GLU A 27 -0.28 -12.01 7.60
CA GLU A 27 -1.25 -10.96 7.31
C GLU A 27 -1.49 -10.23 8.62
N ARG A 28 -1.14 -8.95 8.63
CA ARG A 28 -1.20 -8.12 9.83
C ARG A 28 -2.66 -7.84 10.18
N SER A 29 -3.31 -8.78 10.86
CA SER A 29 -4.55 -8.55 11.59
C SER A 29 -4.25 -7.82 12.90
N GLN A 30 -3.68 -6.61 12.81
CA GLN A 30 -3.91 -5.64 13.88
C GLN A 30 -5.33 -5.09 13.65
N ALA A 31 -6.02 -4.68 14.73
CA ALA A 31 -7.30 -3.98 14.66
C ALA A 31 -7.14 -2.59 14.00
N GLN A 32 -6.69 -2.59 12.75
CA GLN A 32 -6.45 -1.41 11.94
C GLN A 32 -7.79 -1.05 11.31
N ALA A 33 -8.20 0.21 11.47
CA ALA A 33 -9.39 0.71 10.82
C ALA A 33 -9.36 0.37 9.33
N THR A 34 -10.46 -0.16 8.82
CA THR A 34 -10.55 -0.67 7.44
C THR A 34 -11.30 0.30 6.56
N THR A 35 -10.91 0.42 5.31
CA THR A 35 -11.70 1.16 4.32
C THR A 35 -12.94 0.38 3.91
N ASP A 36 -14.05 1.07 3.71
CA ASP A 36 -15.28 0.44 3.24
C ASP A 36 -15.08 -0.16 1.84
N ALA A 37 -15.57 -1.39 1.62
CA ALA A 37 -15.39 -2.10 0.36
C ALA A 37 -15.96 -1.33 -0.86
N SER A 38 -16.99 -0.50 -0.66
CA SER A 38 -17.53 0.35 -1.71
C SER A 38 -16.57 1.49 -2.10
N GLU A 39 -15.88 2.09 -1.13
CA GLU A 39 -14.85 3.10 -1.39
C GLU A 39 -13.65 2.48 -2.12
N VAL A 40 -13.23 1.28 -1.74
CA VAL A 40 -12.16 0.54 -2.44
C VAL A 40 -12.57 0.22 -3.89
N SER A 41 -13.80 -0.24 -4.10
CA SER A 41 -14.31 -0.55 -5.44
C SER A 41 -14.40 0.70 -6.32
N ALA A 42 -14.87 1.82 -5.77
CA ALA A 42 -14.93 3.09 -6.46
C ALA A 42 -13.52 3.60 -6.83
N LEU A 43 -12.58 3.51 -5.89
CA LEU A 43 -11.18 3.87 -6.14
C LEU A 43 -10.58 3.03 -7.28
N ASN A 44 -10.76 1.70 -7.24
CA ASN A 44 -10.27 0.82 -8.30
C ASN A 44 -10.90 1.15 -9.66
N SER A 45 -12.19 1.46 -9.68
CA SER A 45 -12.88 1.87 -10.91
C SER A 45 -12.29 3.16 -11.50
N ILE A 46 -11.90 4.12 -10.65
CA ILE A 46 -11.21 5.33 -11.10
C ILE A 46 -9.83 5.00 -11.68
N PHE A 47 -9.06 4.16 -10.99
CA PHE A 47 -7.73 3.75 -11.45
C PHE A 47 -7.81 3.04 -12.80
N ASP A 48 -8.76 2.12 -12.96
CA ASP A 48 -8.99 1.42 -14.22
C ASP A 48 -9.44 2.37 -15.33
N THR A 49 -10.36 3.30 -15.04
CA THR A 49 -10.90 4.24 -16.03
C THR A 49 -9.85 5.22 -16.53
N TRP A 50 -8.94 5.65 -15.66
CA TRP A 50 -7.91 6.64 -15.97
C TRP A 50 -6.55 6.02 -16.34
N ASP A 51 -6.47 4.68 -16.45
CA ASP A 51 -5.24 3.91 -16.67
C ASP A 51 -4.12 4.27 -15.67
N LEU A 52 -4.52 4.50 -14.42
CA LEU A 52 -3.58 4.79 -13.34
C LEU A 52 -3.01 3.50 -12.77
N LYS A 53 -1.71 3.52 -12.49
CA LYS A 53 -1.05 2.44 -11.77
C LYS A 53 -0.84 2.85 -10.33
N ALA A 54 -1.10 1.92 -9.40
CA ALA A 54 -0.67 2.09 -8.04
C ALA A 54 0.85 2.26 -8.00
N GLY A 55 1.32 3.39 -7.47
CA GLY A 55 2.72 3.54 -7.11
C GLY A 55 3.11 2.51 -6.05
N SER A 56 4.41 2.24 -5.91
CA SER A 56 4.95 1.25 -4.95
C SER A 56 4.55 1.47 -3.49
N LEU A 57 4.05 2.67 -3.17
CA LEU A 57 3.56 3.06 -1.86
C LEU A 57 2.12 2.61 -1.59
N TRP A 58 1.40 2.20 -2.63
CA TRP A 58 -0.01 1.85 -2.59
C TRP A 58 -0.19 0.37 -2.85
N ASN A 59 -0.83 -0.32 -1.91
CA ASN A 59 -1.27 -1.69 -2.10
C ASN A 59 -2.80 -1.69 -2.33
N LEU A 60 -3.23 -1.45 -3.58
CA LEU A 60 -4.67 -1.43 -3.94
C LEU A 60 -5.33 -2.81 -3.86
N SER A 61 -4.53 -3.88 -3.82
CA SER A 61 -5.02 -5.24 -3.56
C SER A 61 -5.22 -5.52 -2.06
N GLY A 62 -4.83 -4.59 -1.18
CA GLY A 62 -4.96 -4.68 0.27
C GLY A 62 -5.75 -3.51 0.85
N GLU A 63 -5.27 -2.93 1.95
CA GLU A 63 -5.88 -1.79 2.64
C GLU A 63 -5.33 -0.45 2.09
N PRO A 64 -6.08 0.29 1.25
CA PRO A 64 -5.58 1.51 0.60
C PRO A 64 -5.34 2.66 1.59
N CYS A 65 -6.06 2.70 2.72
CA CYS A 65 -5.86 3.69 3.76
C CYS A 65 -4.83 3.22 4.81
N SER A 66 -3.64 2.86 4.31
CA SER A 66 -2.50 2.48 5.14
C SER A 66 -1.27 3.32 4.84
N GLY A 67 -0.30 3.33 5.76
CA GLY A 67 0.99 3.99 5.57
C GLY A 67 0.89 5.49 5.24
N ALA A 68 1.23 5.86 4.01
CA ALA A 68 1.28 7.25 3.57
C ALA A 68 -0.11 7.93 3.48
N ALA A 69 -1.19 7.17 3.26
CA ALA A 69 -2.55 7.72 3.11
C ALA A 69 -3.12 8.37 4.37
N VAL A 70 -2.69 7.91 5.55
CA VAL A 70 -3.17 8.40 6.86
C VAL A 70 -2.21 9.47 7.43
N GLY A 71 -1.09 9.74 6.74
CA GLY A 71 -0.09 10.70 7.16
C GLY A 71 -0.48 12.15 6.84
N SER A 72 0.17 13.09 7.52
CA SER A 72 0.06 14.53 7.25
C SER A 72 0.87 14.99 6.03
N ARG A 73 1.28 14.07 5.15
CA ARG A 73 2.09 14.42 3.98
C ARG A 73 1.25 15.26 3.03
N GLU A 74 1.84 16.36 2.58
CA GLU A 74 1.26 17.17 1.52
C GLU A 74 1.42 16.47 0.18
N PHE A 75 0.47 16.67 -0.72
CA PHE A 75 0.44 16.06 -2.04
C PHE A 75 1.26 16.82 -3.10
N ASP A 76 2.10 17.76 -2.67
CA ASP A 76 2.94 18.55 -3.56
C ASP A 76 4.14 17.75 -4.11
N ASP A 77 4.37 16.56 -3.56
CA ASP A 77 5.43 15.66 -3.98
C ASP A 77 4.94 14.70 -5.08
N THR A 78 5.53 14.83 -6.27
CA THR A 78 5.29 13.94 -7.42
C THR A 78 5.61 12.47 -7.12
N TYR A 79 6.33 12.19 -6.03
CA TYR A 79 6.58 10.85 -5.53
C TYR A 79 5.30 10.13 -5.05
N PHE A 80 4.28 10.86 -4.61
CA PHE A 80 3.00 10.31 -4.15
C PHE A 80 1.91 10.47 -5.22
N ASN A 81 2.22 10.08 -6.44
CA ASN A 81 1.30 10.18 -7.58
C ASN A 81 0.99 8.78 -8.18
N PRO A 82 -0.30 8.40 -8.31
CA PRO A 82 -1.47 9.06 -7.73
C PRO A 82 -1.43 9.05 -6.19
N GLY A 83 -1.99 10.07 -5.55
CA GLY A 83 -1.99 10.25 -4.10
C GLY A 83 -3.36 10.00 -3.50
N ILE A 84 -3.44 9.24 -2.41
CA ILE A 84 -4.69 8.91 -1.71
C ILE A 84 -4.62 9.48 -0.29
N LYS A 85 -5.64 10.20 0.16
CA LYS A 85 -5.77 10.63 1.56
C LYS A 85 -6.94 9.99 2.24
N CYS A 86 -6.69 9.58 3.47
CA CYS A 86 -7.70 8.95 4.29
C CYS A 86 -7.84 9.63 5.64
N VAL A 87 -9.08 9.69 6.11
CA VAL A 87 -9.40 10.03 7.50
C VAL A 87 -9.94 8.77 8.15
N CYS A 88 -9.22 8.30 9.16
CA CYS A 88 -9.61 7.12 9.92
C CYS A 88 -10.22 7.50 11.26
N ASN A 89 -11.34 6.87 11.59
CA ASN A 89 -11.88 6.80 12.94
C ASN A 89 -11.47 5.47 13.59
N ALA A 90 -12.00 5.18 14.78
CA ALA A 90 -11.60 4.01 15.57
C ALA A 90 -11.66 2.66 14.82
N SER A 91 -12.58 2.49 13.86
CA SER A 91 -12.78 1.21 13.15
C SER A 91 -12.81 1.34 11.63
N THR A 92 -13.00 2.54 11.10
CA THR A 92 -13.29 2.75 9.68
C THR A 92 -12.45 3.90 9.13
N CYS A 93 -11.87 3.69 7.95
CA CYS A 93 -11.15 4.72 7.20
C CYS A 93 -11.98 5.15 5.99
N HIS A 94 -12.03 6.45 5.74
CA HIS A 94 -12.69 7.02 4.58
C HIS A 94 -11.69 7.70 3.67
N ILE A 95 -11.84 7.48 2.36
CA ILE A 95 -11.03 8.17 1.36
C ILE A 95 -11.63 9.56 1.19
N THR A 96 -10.82 10.58 1.46
CA THR A 96 -11.29 11.98 1.45
C THR A 96 -10.77 12.76 0.26
N GLU A 97 -9.58 12.41 -0.23
CA GLU A 97 -8.94 13.12 -1.33
C GLU A 97 -8.19 12.15 -2.26
N LEU A 98 -8.28 12.41 -3.56
CA LEU A 98 -7.47 11.77 -4.61
C LEU A 98 -6.67 12.85 -5.34
N CYS A 99 -5.37 12.65 -5.45
CA CYS A 99 -4.44 13.54 -6.13
C CYS A 99 -3.86 12.86 -7.37
N VAL A 100 -3.85 13.55 -8.52
CA VAL A 100 -3.20 13.05 -9.73
C VAL A 100 -2.35 14.17 -10.33
N SER A 101 -1.04 13.94 -10.44
CA SER A 101 -0.10 14.86 -11.07
C SER A 101 0.23 14.36 -12.48
N LEU A 102 -0.06 15.17 -13.50
CA LEU A 102 0.29 14.89 -14.88
C LEU A 102 1.45 15.79 -15.30
N SER A 103 2.47 15.21 -15.93
CA SER A 103 3.56 15.97 -16.54
C SER A 103 3.21 16.28 -17.99
N LEU A 104 2.99 17.55 -18.32
CA LEU A 104 2.80 18.03 -19.68
C LEU A 104 3.78 19.18 -19.94
N ASP A 105 4.60 19.04 -20.98
CA ASP A 105 5.52 20.08 -21.48
C ASP A 105 6.34 20.80 -20.39
N SER A 106 7.11 20.02 -19.61
CA SER A 106 7.99 20.50 -18.53
C SER A 106 7.28 21.17 -17.34
N SER A 107 5.95 21.14 -17.30
CA SER A 107 5.13 21.57 -16.17
C SER A 107 4.44 20.36 -15.53
N PHE A 108 4.33 20.37 -14.22
CA PHE A 108 3.50 19.42 -13.49
C PHE A 108 2.16 20.09 -13.19
N THR A 109 1.09 19.49 -13.66
CA THR A 109 -0.27 19.91 -13.31
C THR A 109 -0.84 18.90 -12.33
N THR A 110 -1.17 19.37 -11.12
CA THR A 110 -1.75 18.55 -10.07
C THR A 110 -3.25 18.78 -10.01
N TYR A 111 -4.01 17.69 -10.08
CA TYR A 111 -5.46 17.67 -9.92
C TYR A 111 -5.81 17.08 -8.55
N MET A 112 -6.52 17.86 -7.74
CA MET A 112 -7.01 17.42 -6.43
C MET A 112 -8.52 17.25 -6.47
N PHE A 113 -8.97 16.02 -6.19
CA PHE A 113 -10.38 15.66 -6.10
C PHE A 113 -10.73 15.43 -4.64
N LYS A 114 -11.67 16.20 -4.10
CA LYS A 114 -12.28 15.94 -2.79
C LYS A 114 -13.49 15.04 -2.96
N LEU A 115 -13.54 13.96 -2.19
CA LEU A 115 -14.56 12.91 -2.31
C LEU A 115 -15.63 12.97 -1.21
N THR A 116 -15.53 13.96 -0.31
CA THR A 116 -16.47 14.25 0.78
C THR A 116 -17.11 15.63 0.62
#